data_AF-A0A534MUM6-F1
#
_entry.id   AF-A0A534MUM6-F1
#
_cell.length_a   1.000
_cell.length_b   1.000
_cell.length_c   1.000
_cell.angle_alpha   90.00
_cell.angle_beta   90.00
_cell.angle_gamma   90.00
#
_symmetry.space_group_name_H-M   'P 1'
#
loop_
_entity.id
_entity.type
_entity.pdbx_description
1 polymer ?
#
loop_
_entity_poly.entity_id
_entity_poly.type
_entity_poly.pdbx_seq_one_letter_code
_entity_poly.pdbx_strand_id
1 'polypeptide(L)'
;MVTVTFVSSVQGYQEGRVAEIVKRLRTDHPEWKVDVLSPEASKPLLATYKLQFGPAILLNERIEFVGVPRYRMLVERIAMVAAGKISPRTAQPPTPTTPAVGGGAKPTAPARPPATPEQKPSP
;
A
#
# COMPACT_ATOMS: atom_id res chain seq x y z
N MET A 1 5.75 -15.29 6.66
CA MET A 1 5.71 -14.42 7.86
C MET A 1 5.41 -13.02 7.38
N VAL A 2 4.42 -12.33 7.98
CA VAL A 2 4.04 -10.96 7.59
C VAL A 2 4.61 -9.98 8.61
N THR A 3 5.22 -8.92 8.11
CA THR A 3 5.71 -7.79 8.91
C THR A 3 4.74 -6.63 8.78
N VAL A 4 4.19 -6.18 9.90
CA VAL A 4 3.25 -5.07 10.02
C VAL A 4 3.99 -3.92 10.67
N THR A 5 4.13 -2.81 9.95
CA THR A 5 4.89 -1.65 10.41
C THR A 5 3.98 -0.44 10.49
N PHE A 6 3.77 0.06 11.71
CA PHE A 6 3.00 1.28 11.97
C PHE A 6 3.90 2.49 11.87
N VAL A 7 3.61 3.38 10.92
CA VAL A 7 4.35 4.61 10.66
C VAL A 7 3.55 5.76 11.25
N SER A 8 4.11 6.42 12.25
CA SER A 8 3.45 7.49 12.99
C SER A 8 3.79 8.84 12.37
N SER A 9 2.84 9.76 12.27
CA SER A 9 3.09 11.14 11.83
C SER A 9 2.88 12.13 12.98
N VAL A 10 3.60 13.25 12.95
CA VAL A 10 3.62 14.27 14.02
C VAL A 10 2.24 14.95 14.19
N GLN A 11 1.38 14.92 13.16
CA GLN A 11 0.03 15.48 13.21
C GLN A 11 -1.02 14.41 13.57
N GLY A 12 -1.73 14.61 14.68
CA GLY A 12 -2.91 13.79 15.03
C GLY A 12 -2.61 12.38 15.54
N TYR A 13 -1.45 12.19 16.19
CA TYR A 13 -0.98 10.89 16.66
C TYR A 13 -1.89 10.31 17.76
N GLN A 14 -2.70 9.30 17.40
CA GLN A 14 -3.54 8.55 18.34
C GLN A 14 -2.73 7.43 19.01
N GLU A 15 -1.69 7.80 19.79
CA GLU A 15 -0.79 6.84 20.47
C GLU A 15 -1.54 5.73 21.19
N GLY A 16 -2.55 6.10 21.96
CA GLY A 16 -3.36 5.12 22.70
C GLY A 16 -3.99 4.08 21.78
N ARG A 17 -4.54 4.50 20.64
CA ARG A 17 -5.21 3.58 19.71
C ARG A 17 -4.24 2.66 18.98
N VAL A 18 -3.10 3.17 18.55
CA VAL A 18 -2.06 2.35 17.90
C VAL A 18 -1.47 1.38 18.90
N ALA A 19 -1.18 1.82 20.13
CA ALA A 19 -0.67 0.97 21.20
C ALA A 19 -1.66 -0.15 21.55
N GLU A 20 -2.96 0.13 21.64
CA GLU A 20 -4.00 -0.89 21.85
C GLU A 20 -4.07 -1.88 20.69
N ILE A 21 -4.06 -1.40 19.44
CA ILE A 21 -4.07 -2.26 18.26
C ILE A 21 -2.83 -3.16 18.27
N VAL A 22 -1.63 -2.62 18.48
CA VAL A 22 -0.37 -3.35 18.50
C VAL A 22 -0.36 -4.41 19.60
N LYS A 23 -0.80 -4.03 20.81
CA LYS A 23 -0.94 -4.97 21.93
C LYS A 23 -1.86 -6.12 21.56
N ARG A 24 -3.05 -5.81 21.04
CA ARG A 24 -4.03 -6.82 20.64
C ARG A 24 -3.53 -7.71 19.50
N LEU A 25 -2.88 -7.12 18.49
CA LEU A 25 -2.35 -7.86 17.34
C LEU A 25 -1.27 -8.85 17.77
N ARG A 26 -0.36 -8.44 18.67
CA ARG A 26 0.69 -9.32 19.22
C ARG A 26 0.12 -10.43 20.11
N THR A 27 -1.04 -10.21 20.74
CA THR A 27 -1.72 -11.21 21.56
C THR A 27 -2.52 -12.21 20.72
N ASP A 28 -3.33 -11.74 19.78
CA ASP A 28 -4.17 -12.59 18.91
C ASP A 28 -3.34 -13.32 17.84
N HIS A 29 -2.27 -12.68 17.35
CA HIS A 29 -1.47 -13.16 16.21
C HIS A 29 0.03 -13.07 16.49
N PRO A 30 0.57 -13.93 17.38
CA PRO A 30 2.00 -13.97 17.68
C PRO A 30 2.87 -14.37 16.47
N GLU A 31 2.26 -14.96 15.44
CA GLU A 31 2.92 -15.30 14.18
C GLU A 31 3.24 -14.08 13.29
N TRP A 32 2.70 -12.90 13.60
CA TRP A 32 2.94 -11.67 12.86
C TRP A 32 3.98 -10.79 13.56
N LYS A 33 4.91 -10.25 12.78
CA LYS A 33 5.90 -9.30 13.29
C LYS A 33 5.29 -7.92 13.29
N VAL A 34 5.20 -7.27 14.44
CA VAL A 34 4.60 -5.94 14.57
C VAL A 34 5.64 -4.94 15.03
N ASP A 35 5.97 -3.99 14.15
CA ASP A 35 6.91 -2.90 14.38
C ASP A 35 6.17 -1.56 14.43
N VAL A 36 6.64 -0.64 15.29
CA VAL A 36 6.09 0.71 15.42
C VAL A 36 7.23 1.70 15.25
N LEU A 37 7.14 2.56 14.24
CA LEU A 37 8.10 3.63 14.02
C LEU A 37 7.61 4.92 14.69
N SER A 38 8.54 5.52 15.42
CA SER A 38 8.41 6.87 15.95
C SER A 38 8.26 7.89 14.81
N PRO A 39 7.62 9.03 15.06
CA PRO A 39 7.39 10.04 14.04
C PRO A 39 8.68 10.60 13.41
N GLU A 40 9.79 10.62 14.14
CA GLU A 40 11.10 11.04 13.61
C GLU A 40 11.66 10.05 12.58
N ALA A 41 11.63 8.75 12.89
CA ALA A 41 12.05 7.68 11.99
C ALA A 41 11.09 7.50 10.79
N SER A 42 9.85 7.97 10.94
CA SER A 42 8.79 7.88 9.94
C SER A 42 8.92 8.93 8.83
N LYS A 43 9.54 10.09 9.10
CA LYS A 43 9.74 11.19 8.12
C LYS A 43 10.37 10.75 6.79
N PRO A 44 11.54 10.08 6.76
CA PRO A 44 12.15 9.64 5.50
C PRO A 44 11.31 8.59 4.77
N LEU A 45 10.59 7.74 5.51
CA LEU A 45 9.70 6.73 4.96
C LEU A 45 8.51 7.41 4.27
N LEU A 46 7.80 8.30 4.96
CA LEU A 46 6.69 9.06 4.40
C LEU A 46 7.09 9.83 3.12
N ALA A 47 8.29 10.44 3.11
CA ALA A 47 8.84 11.10 1.93
C ALA A 47 9.06 10.12 0.75
N THR A 48 9.61 8.94 1.02
CA THR A 48 9.81 7.87 0.01
C THR A 48 8.49 7.47 -0.64
N TYR A 49 7.42 7.40 0.15
CA TYR A 49 6.09 7.06 -0.32
C TYR A 49 5.24 8.25 -0.79
N LYS A 50 5.83 9.46 -0.85
CA LYS A 50 5.12 10.71 -1.19
C LYS A 50 3.88 10.97 -0.33
N LEU A 51 3.88 10.49 0.90
CA LEU A 51 2.82 10.74 1.86
C LEU A 51 3.07 12.08 2.55
N GLN A 52 2.18 13.03 2.33
CA GLN A 52 2.28 14.36 2.93
C GLN A 52 1.80 14.36 4.40
N PHE A 53 0.75 13.60 4.72
CA PHE A 53 0.10 13.64 6.03
C PHE A 53 -0.54 12.29 6.42
N GLY A 54 -0.53 12.00 7.73
CA GLY A 54 -1.24 10.88 8.36
C GLY A 54 -0.35 9.70 8.76
N PRO A 55 -0.77 8.92 9.79
CA PRO A 55 -0.12 7.65 10.08
C PRO A 55 -0.33 6.69 8.91
N ALA A 56 0.60 5.79 8.64
CA ALA A 56 0.48 4.79 7.58
C ALA A 56 0.81 3.40 8.14
N ILE A 57 0.29 2.35 7.51
CA ILE A 57 0.63 0.98 7.87
C ILE A 57 1.22 0.29 6.64
N LEU A 58 2.43 -0.21 6.82
CA LEU A 58 3.13 -1.01 5.83
C LEU A 58 2.96 -2.49 6.18
N LEU A 59 2.66 -3.31 5.17
CA LEU A 59 2.71 -4.76 5.27
C LEU A 59 3.82 -5.24 4.33
N ASN A 60 4.83 -5.94 4.87
CA ASN A 60 6.01 -6.39 4.10
C ASN A 60 6.63 -5.26 3.28
N GLU A 61 6.91 -4.11 3.91
CA GLU A 61 7.54 -2.95 3.27
C GLU A 61 6.73 -2.34 2.11
N ARG A 62 5.41 -2.53 2.11
CA ARG A 62 4.50 -1.97 1.10
C ARG A 62 3.36 -1.24 1.79
N ILE A 63 2.98 -0.07 1.29
CA ILE A 63 1.88 0.70 1.88
C ILE A 63 0.55 0.07 1.46
N GLU A 64 -0.16 -0.40 2.48
CA GLU A 64 -1.49 -1.01 2.37
C GLU A 64 -2.56 -0.10 2.97
N PHE A 65 -2.20 0.69 3.99
CA PHE A 65 -3.10 1.68 4.57
C PHE A 65 -2.44 3.03 4.76
N VAL A 66 -3.21 4.06 4.45
CA VAL A 66 -2.95 5.46 4.82
C VAL A 66 -4.04 5.84 5.81
N GLY A 67 -3.67 6.06 7.07
CA GLY A 67 -4.54 6.25 8.22
C GLY A 67 -4.54 5.05 9.18
N VAL A 68 -5.33 5.16 10.25
CA VAL A 68 -5.59 4.06 11.19
C VAL A 68 -6.91 3.37 10.79
N PRO A 69 -6.88 2.21 10.10
CA PRO A 69 -8.08 1.46 9.74
C PRO A 69 -8.74 0.84 10.98
N ARG A 70 -9.96 0.31 10.83
CA ARG A 70 -10.59 -0.51 11.88
C ARG A 70 -9.81 -1.81 12.06
N TYR A 71 -9.74 -2.29 13.30
CA TYR A 71 -9.04 -3.53 13.67
C TYR A 71 -9.40 -4.72 12.77
N ARG A 72 -10.70 -4.94 12.53
CA ARG A 72 -11.21 -6.00 11.65
C ARG A 72 -10.61 -5.95 10.24
N MET A 73 -10.59 -4.76 9.63
CA MET A 73 -10.05 -4.58 8.27
C MET A 73 -8.54 -4.81 8.23
N LEU A 74 -7.83 -4.41 9.30
CA LEU A 74 -6.39 -4.62 9.41
C LEU A 74 -6.07 -6.12 9.45
N VAL A 75 -6.74 -6.89 10.33
CA VAL A 75 -6.55 -8.34 10.48
C VAL A 75 -6.86 -9.08 9.18
N GLU A 76 -8.02 -8.79 8.56
CA GLU A 76 -8.40 -9.39 7.28
C GLU A 76 -7.37 -9.10 6.19
N ARG A 77 -6.84 -7.87 6.14
CA ARG A 77 -5.84 -7.49 5.15
C ARG A 77 -4.50 -8.19 5.39
N ILE A 78 -4.06 -8.29 6.64
CA ILE A 78 -2.83 -9.02 6.98
C ILE A 78 -2.96 -10.50 6.60
N ALA A 79 -4.12 -11.12 6.86
CA ALA A 79 -4.39 -12.49 6.45
C ALA A 79 -4.37 -12.67 4.91
N MET A 80 -4.89 -11.71 4.14
CA MET A 80 -4.79 -11.73 2.68
C MET A 80 -3.34 -11.61 2.19
N VAL A 81 -2.54 -10.74 2.81
CA VAL A 81 -1.11 -10.59 2.48
C VAL A 81 -0.33 -11.84 2.88
N ALA A 82 -0.64 -12.46 4.03
CA ALA A 82 -0.08 -13.74 4.44
C ALA A 82 -0.40 -14.86 3.43
N ALA A 83 -1.59 -14.81 2.83
CA ALA A 83 -2.01 -15.72 1.76
C ALA A 83 -1.50 -15.33 0.36
N GLY A 84 -0.61 -14.35 0.24
CA GLY A 84 -0.02 -13.92 -1.04
C GLY A 84 -0.93 -13.06 -1.93
N LYS A 85 -2.11 -12.64 -1.44
CA LYS A 85 -3.06 -11.78 -2.17
C LYS A 85 -2.73 -10.31 -1.96
N ILE A 86 -1.76 -9.81 -2.73
CA ILE A 86 -1.35 -8.39 -2.73
C ILE A 86 -2.39 -7.57 -3.49
N SER A 87 -2.80 -6.42 -2.94
CA SER A 87 -3.82 -5.56 -3.54
C SER A 87 -3.26 -4.82 -4.76
N PRO A 88 -3.95 -4.75 -5.90
CA PRO A 88 -3.48 -4.03 -7.08
C PRO A 88 -3.37 -2.50 -6.88
N ARG A 89 -3.95 -1.95 -5.80
CA ARG A 89 -3.85 -0.53 -5.42
C ARG A 89 -2.63 -0.18 -4.55
N THR A 90 -1.82 -1.15 -4.18
CA THR A 90 -0.76 -0.92 -3.21
C THR A 90 0.45 -0.27 -3.87
N ALA A 91 1.00 0.75 -3.21
CA ALA A 91 2.20 1.43 -3.67
C ALA A 91 3.42 0.73 -3.07
N GLN A 92 4.29 0.19 -3.92
CA GLN A 92 5.67 -0.12 -3.52
C GLN A 92 6.43 1.21 -3.50
N PRO A 93 7.38 1.42 -2.57
CA PRO A 93 8.26 2.56 -2.71
C PRO A 93 8.94 2.44 -4.08
N PRO A 94 9.08 3.54 -4.84
CA PRO A 94 9.79 3.48 -6.11
C PRO A 94 11.17 2.93 -5.80
N THR A 95 11.49 1.74 -6.30
CA THR A 95 12.87 1.25 -6.25
C THR A 95 13.73 2.32 -6.91
N PRO A 96 14.83 2.78 -6.28
CA PRO A 96 15.75 3.66 -6.96
C PRO A 96 16.21 2.93 -8.22
N THR A 97 15.76 3.44 -9.36
CA THR A 97 16.12 2.94 -10.67
C THR A 97 17.61 3.19 -10.85
N THR A 98 18.44 2.22 -10.48
CA THR A 98 19.69 2.04 -11.22
C THR A 98 19.26 1.66 -12.63
N PRO A 99 19.58 2.44 -13.67
CA PRO A 99 19.24 2.05 -15.03
C PRO A 99 20.13 0.86 -15.41
N ALA A 100 19.65 -0.35 -15.15
CA ALA A 100 20.15 -1.54 -15.81
C ALA A 100 19.63 -1.49 -17.26
N VAL A 101 20.47 -0.97 -18.15
CA VAL A 101 20.37 -1.25 -19.58
C VAL A 101 20.31 -2.76 -19.76
N GLY A 102 19.18 -3.30 -20.22
CA GLY A 102 19.11 -4.71 -20.63
C GLY A 102 17.71 -5.27 -20.79
N GLY A 103 17.28 -5.41 -22.05
CA GLY A 103 16.30 -6.42 -22.46
C GLY A 103 14.88 -5.90 -22.67
N GLY A 104 14.50 -5.71 -23.93
CA GLY A 104 13.24 -5.11 -24.32
C GLY A 104 12.02 -6.02 -24.29
N ALA A 105 10.85 -5.39 -24.33
CA ALA A 105 9.69 -5.79 -25.14
C ALA A 105 8.69 -4.62 -25.12
N LYS A 106 8.52 -4.00 -26.28
CA LYS A 106 7.56 -2.94 -26.58
C LYS A 106 6.13 -3.46 -26.37
N PRO A 107 5.26 -2.84 -25.56
CA PRO A 107 3.84 -3.14 -25.61
C PRO A 107 3.24 -2.44 -26.83
N THR A 108 2.94 -3.24 -27.85
CA THR A 108 2.14 -2.83 -29.01
C THR A 108 0.75 -2.42 -28.52
N ALA A 109 0.34 -1.19 -28.85
CA ALA A 109 -1.01 -0.69 -28.58
C ALA A 109 -2.07 -1.57 -29.27
N PRO A 110 -3.22 -1.88 -28.64
CA PRO A 110 -4.32 -2.52 -29.33
C PRO A 110 -4.90 -1.57 -30.37
N ALA A 111 -5.01 -2.04 -31.62
CA ALA A 111 -5.63 -1.33 -32.72
C ALA A 111 -7.10 -1.00 -32.41
N ARG A 112 -7.47 0.26 -32.61
CA ARG A 112 -8.84 0.76 -32.61
C ARG A 112 -9.62 0.04 -33.73
N PRO A 113 -10.79 -0.58 -33.47
CA PRO A 113 -11.60 -1.14 -34.55
C PRO A 113 -12.14 0.00 -35.45
N PRO A 114 -12.30 -0.25 -36.76
CA PRO A 114 -12.69 0.77 -37.73
C PRO A 114 -14.15 1.21 -37.51
N ALA A 115 -14.42 2.49 -37.73
CA ALA A 115 -15.77 3.03 -37.78
C ALA A 115 -16.50 2.47 -39.02
N THR A 116 -17.61 1.77 -38.79
CA THR A 116 -18.57 1.41 -39.85
C THR A 116 -19.26 2.68 -40.34
N PRO A 117 -19.23 3.01 -41.65
CA PRO A 117 -20.11 4.01 -42.24
C PRO A 117 -21.48 3.38 -42.50
N GLU A 118 -22.52 4.20 -42.74
CA GLU A 118 -23.94 3.88 -43.05
C GLU A 118 -24.90 4.27 -41.90
N GLN A 119 -26.01 4.97 -42.10
CA GLN A 119 -26.69 5.45 -43.30
C GLN A 119 -27.69 6.56 -42.89
N LYS A 120 -28.08 7.36 -43.89
CA LYS A 120 -29.07 8.45 -43.96
C LYS A 120 -30.37 8.23 -43.17
N PRO A 121 -31.10 9.31 -42.83
CA PRO A 121 -32.47 9.39 -43.32
C PRO A 121 -32.73 10.69 -44.08
N SER A 122 -33.32 10.54 -45.26
CA SER A 122 -33.96 11.62 -46.02
C SER A 122 -35.31 11.96 -45.35
N PRO A 123 -35.78 13.22 -45.40
CA PRO A 123 -37.21 13.51 -45.37
C PRO A 123 -37.89 13.09 -46.69
#